data_AF-A0YY59-F1
#
_entry.id   AF-A0YY59-F1
#
_cell.length_a   1.000
_cell.length_b   1.000
_cell.length_c   1.000
_cell.angle_alpha   90.00
_cell.angle_beta   90.00
_cell.angle_gamma   90.00
#
_symmetry.space_group_name_H-M   'P 1'
#
loop_
_entity.id
_entity.type
_entity.pdbx_description
1 polymer ?
#
loop_
_entity_poly.entity_id
_entity_poly.type
_entity_poly.pdbx_seq_one_letter_code
_entity_poly.pdbx_strand_id
1 'polypeptide(L)'
;MIDLRMLRQRAGLRIIDVAELLKCSQSSIRNWEKGRTTPKLEIWQVFYLRDLYQCTEVELKQAVIKSMGLGEKKVYKIPPLSCRETVRRCELATDSQPTRVDQEGLEDGERSLILHLLTRKFSYLNPQIRYQIELLSLEQLEALLEVLLDFSSLTELTRWLQGLQEGLQEGRSLILRQLTRKFGQLSPQICDQIELLSLEQLEALSEVLLDFSSLADLTRWLQTNLGK
;
A
#
# COMPACT_ATOMS: atom_id res chain seq x y z
N MET A 1 -10.28 -23.18 22.68
CA MET A 1 -9.58 -23.02 21.38
C MET A 1 -10.29 -23.90 20.34
N ILE A 2 -10.70 -23.35 19.20
CA ILE A 2 -11.58 -24.00 18.21
C ILE A 2 -10.75 -24.85 17.22
N ASP A 3 -11.26 -26.00 16.78
CA ASP A 3 -10.66 -26.86 15.73
C ASP A 3 -11.56 -26.95 14.48
N LEU A 4 -11.08 -27.59 13.40
CA LEU A 4 -11.79 -27.65 12.12
C LEU A 4 -13.15 -28.34 12.23
N ARG A 5 -13.28 -29.34 13.09
CA ARG A 5 -14.53 -30.04 13.33
C ARG A 5 -15.53 -29.13 14.02
N MET A 6 -15.10 -28.38 15.03
CA MET A 6 -15.92 -27.39 15.72
C MET A 6 -16.40 -26.28 14.77
N LEU A 7 -15.55 -25.79 13.85
CA LEU A 7 -15.95 -24.79 12.85
C LEU A 7 -17.07 -25.32 11.93
N ARG A 8 -16.91 -26.54 11.40
CA ARG A 8 -17.93 -27.15 10.55
C ARG A 8 -19.25 -27.38 11.30
N GLN A 9 -19.18 -27.89 12.53
CA GLN A 9 -20.36 -28.14 13.36
C GLN A 9 -21.08 -26.84 13.74
N ARG A 10 -20.33 -25.77 14.04
CA ARG A 10 -20.89 -24.43 14.30
C ARG A 10 -21.67 -23.90 13.11
N ALA A 11 -21.17 -24.12 11.89
CA ALA A 11 -21.84 -23.76 10.65
C ALA A 11 -23.00 -24.72 10.27
N GLY A 12 -23.27 -25.77 11.07
CA GLY A 12 -24.34 -26.73 10.80
C GLY A 12 -24.09 -27.64 9.58
N LEU A 13 -22.86 -27.71 9.09
CA LEU A 13 -22.53 -28.40 7.84
C LEU A 13 -22.18 -29.88 8.07
N ARG A 14 -22.62 -30.76 7.16
CA ARG A 14 -22.17 -32.15 7.15
C ARG A 14 -20.87 -32.26 6.36
N ILE A 15 -20.12 -33.34 6.62
CA ILE A 15 -18.85 -33.61 5.93
C ILE A 15 -19.05 -33.72 4.42
N ILE A 16 -20.16 -34.33 3.99
CA ILE A 16 -20.51 -34.49 2.58
C ILE A 16 -20.70 -33.14 1.89
N ASP A 17 -21.42 -32.21 2.52
CA ASP A 17 -21.71 -30.89 1.95
C ASP A 17 -20.40 -30.12 1.70
N VAL A 18 -19.47 -30.15 2.66
CA VAL A 18 -18.16 -29.51 2.53
C VAL A 18 -17.29 -30.18 1.46
N ALA A 19 -17.32 -31.51 1.40
CA ALA A 19 -16.52 -32.27 0.45
C ALA A 19 -16.94 -32.02 -1.00
N GLU A 20 -18.25 -32.02 -1.26
CA GLU A 20 -18.83 -31.72 -2.59
C GLU A 20 -18.49 -30.31 -3.03
N LEU A 21 -18.68 -29.34 -2.14
CA LEU A 21 -18.44 -27.93 -2.42
C LEU A 21 -16.96 -27.60 -2.65
N LEU A 22 -16.05 -28.24 -1.90
CA LEU A 22 -14.61 -28.10 -2.11
C LEU A 22 -14.07 -29.02 -3.21
N LYS A 23 -14.91 -29.82 -3.88
CA LYS A 23 -14.49 -30.82 -4.89
C LYS A 23 -13.40 -31.75 -4.38
N CYS A 24 -13.51 -32.20 -3.13
CA CYS A 24 -12.56 -33.11 -2.50
C CYS A 24 -13.26 -34.33 -1.90
N SER A 25 -12.49 -35.36 -1.51
CA SER A 25 -13.09 -36.55 -0.91
C SER A 25 -13.55 -36.28 0.53
N GLN A 26 -14.67 -36.89 0.95
CA GLN A 26 -15.09 -36.84 2.36
C GLN A 26 -14.01 -37.38 3.31
N SER A 27 -13.19 -38.32 2.84
CA SER A 27 -12.07 -38.86 3.58
C SER A 27 -10.98 -37.82 3.82
N SER A 28 -10.78 -36.89 2.88
CA SER A 28 -9.88 -35.74 3.05
C SER A 28 -10.34 -34.86 4.20
N ILE A 29 -11.62 -34.47 4.23
CA ILE A 29 -12.19 -33.68 5.33
C ILE A 29 -12.04 -34.40 6.68
N ARG A 30 -12.38 -35.70 6.73
CA ARG A 30 -12.23 -36.52 7.96
C ARG A 30 -10.78 -36.60 8.42
N ASN A 31 -9.83 -36.70 7.50
CA ASN A 31 -8.42 -36.74 7.82
C ASN A 31 -7.91 -35.38 8.31
N TRP A 32 -8.43 -34.27 7.77
CA TRP A 32 -8.11 -32.92 8.23
C TRP A 32 -8.61 -32.67 9.65
N GLU A 33 -9.87 -33.02 9.94
CA GLU A 33 -10.47 -32.87 11.28
C GLU A 33 -9.77 -33.72 12.34
N LYS A 34 -9.16 -34.83 11.93
CA LYS A 34 -8.40 -35.73 12.82
C LYS A 34 -6.90 -35.42 12.84
N GLY A 35 -6.43 -34.40 12.12
CA GLY A 35 -5.02 -34.03 12.06
C GLY A 35 -4.10 -35.00 11.31
N ARG A 36 -4.66 -35.93 10.53
CA ARG A 36 -3.87 -36.97 9.83
C ARG A 36 -3.16 -36.45 8.59
N THR A 37 -3.70 -35.41 7.96
CA THR A 37 -3.15 -34.83 6.72
C THR A 37 -3.38 -33.33 6.71
N THR A 38 -2.42 -32.55 6.22
CA THR A 38 -2.57 -31.10 6.02
C THR A 38 -3.51 -30.82 4.83
N PRO A 39 -4.45 -29.87 4.92
CA PRO A 39 -5.29 -29.47 3.79
C PRO A 39 -4.41 -28.88 2.69
N LYS A 40 -4.38 -29.55 1.54
CA LYS A 40 -3.78 -29.03 0.31
C LYS A 40 -4.93 -28.47 -0.51
N LEU A 41 -5.08 -27.15 -0.45
CA LEU A 41 -6.18 -26.43 -1.06
C LEU A 41 -5.63 -25.38 -2.02
N GLU A 42 -6.30 -25.22 -3.15
CA GLU A 42 -6.14 -24.07 -4.04
C GLU A 42 -6.55 -22.79 -3.31
N ILE A 43 -5.99 -21.65 -3.74
CA ILE A 43 -6.22 -20.34 -3.10
C ILE A 43 -7.73 -20.04 -2.99
N TRP A 44 -8.51 -20.31 -4.04
CA TRP A 44 -9.96 -20.10 -4.02
C TRP A 44 -10.69 -21.02 -3.03
N GLN A 45 -10.22 -22.26 -2.83
CA GLN A 45 -10.82 -23.21 -1.87
C GLN A 45 -10.62 -22.76 -0.43
N VAL A 46 -9.53 -22.05 -0.13
CA VAL A 46 -9.28 -21.46 1.19
C VAL A 46 -10.31 -20.39 1.51
N PHE A 47 -10.54 -19.46 0.57
CA PHE A 47 -11.57 -18.42 0.71
C PHE A 47 -12.98 -19.01 0.79
N TYR A 48 -13.25 -20.02 -0.04
CA TYR A 48 -14.55 -20.69 -0.04
C TYR A 48 -14.81 -21.43 1.29
N LEU A 49 -13.80 -22.11 1.85
CA LEU A 49 -13.91 -22.78 3.14
C LEU A 49 -14.13 -21.80 4.29
N ARG A 50 -13.47 -20.64 4.25
CA ARG A 50 -13.68 -19.55 5.22
C ARG A 50 -15.16 -19.12 5.22
N ASP A 51 -15.72 -18.90 4.04
CA ASP A 51 -17.10 -18.43 3.87
C ASP A 51 -18.10 -19.51 4.31
N LEU A 52 -17.87 -20.77 3.97
CA LEU A 52 -18.69 -21.90 4.41
C LEU A 52 -18.70 -22.05 5.93
N TYR A 53 -17.55 -21.88 6.58
CA TYR A 53 -17.43 -22.04 8.04
C TYR A 53 -17.78 -20.77 8.81
N GLN A 54 -18.13 -19.68 8.11
CA GLN A 54 -18.46 -18.38 8.70
C GLN A 54 -17.42 -17.97 9.75
N CYS A 55 -16.15 -18.01 9.36
CA CYS A 55 -15.03 -17.76 10.25
C CYS A 55 -14.06 -16.74 9.64
N THR A 56 -13.25 -16.11 10.48
CA THR A 56 -12.19 -15.21 9.99
C THR A 56 -10.95 -16.00 9.57
N GLU A 57 -10.06 -15.40 8.79
CA GLU A 57 -8.79 -16.03 8.40
C GLU A 57 -7.94 -16.42 9.61
N VAL A 58 -7.98 -15.61 10.66
CA VAL A 58 -7.30 -15.88 11.94
C VAL A 58 -7.90 -17.11 12.61
N GLU A 59 -9.23 -17.22 12.68
CA GLU A 59 -9.92 -18.38 13.26
C GLU A 59 -9.62 -19.66 12.47
N LEU A 60 -9.68 -19.60 11.13
CA LEU A 60 -9.41 -20.77 10.28
C LEU A 60 -7.97 -21.26 10.45
N LYS A 61 -7.00 -20.34 10.48
CA LYS A 61 -5.58 -20.66 10.72
C LYS A 61 -5.38 -21.33 12.07
N GLN A 62 -5.97 -20.79 13.14
CA GLN A 62 -5.89 -21.37 14.48
C GLN A 62 -6.52 -22.78 14.52
N ALA A 63 -7.66 -22.97 13.87
CA ALA A 63 -8.33 -24.26 13.80
C ALA A 63 -7.52 -25.33 13.07
N VAL A 64 -6.84 -24.97 11.98
CA VAL A 64 -5.91 -25.86 11.27
C VAL A 64 -4.72 -26.21 12.17
N ILE A 65 -4.06 -25.21 12.77
CA ILE A 65 -2.91 -25.41 13.66
C ILE A 65 -3.26 -26.38 14.80
N LYS A 66 -4.40 -26.16 15.46
CA LYS A 66 -4.91 -27.03 16.54
C LYS A 66 -5.20 -28.45 16.05
N SER A 67 -5.92 -28.59 14.92
CA SER A 67 -6.31 -29.91 14.40
C SER A 67 -5.09 -30.75 14.02
N MET A 68 -4.02 -30.11 13.54
CA MET A 68 -2.81 -30.79 13.04
C MET A 68 -1.75 -31.04 14.11
N GLY A 69 -1.94 -30.56 15.35
CA GLY A 69 -0.92 -30.66 16.40
C GLY A 69 0.40 -29.97 16.02
N LEU A 70 0.37 -29.03 15.07
CA LEU A 70 1.52 -28.23 14.70
C LEU A 70 1.76 -27.28 15.86
N GLY A 71 2.64 -27.64 16.80
CA GLY A 71 3.13 -26.71 17.81
C GLY A 71 3.57 -25.42 17.10
N GLU A 72 3.19 -24.26 17.63
CA GLU A 72 3.35 -22.94 17.00
C GLU A 72 4.70 -22.81 16.31
N LYS A 73 4.79 -23.26 15.04
CA LYS A 73 5.98 -23.03 14.23
C LYS A 73 5.96 -21.55 14.05
N LYS A 74 6.91 -20.86 14.69
CA LYS A 74 7.11 -19.41 14.67
C LYS A 74 6.44 -18.87 13.43
N VAL A 75 5.20 -18.42 13.59
CA VAL A 75 4.58 -17.60 12.58
C VAL A 75 5.55 -16.45 12.59
N TYR A 76 6.38 -16.35 11.55
CA TYR A 76 7.13 -15.13 11.33
C TYR A 76 6.04 -14.07 11.38
N LYS A 77 5.99 -13.33 12.49
CA LYS A 77 5.23 -12.10 12.56
C LYS A 77 5.88 -11.30 11.45
N ILE A 78 5.30 -11.35 10.27
CA ILE A 78 5.50 -10.30 9.29
C ILE A 78 4.88 -9.14 10.04
N PRO A 79 5.69 -8.18 10.53
CA PRO A 79 5.13 -6.97 11.07
C PRO A 79 4.21 -6.39 9.98
N PRO A 80 3.18 -5.59 10.32
CA PRO A 80 2.56 -4.75 9.30
C PRO A 80 3.69 -3.86 8.78
N LEU A 81 4.28 -4.29 7.69
CA LEU A 81 5.38 -3.61 7.04
C LEU A 81 4.76 -2.95 5.82
N SER A 82 5.07 -1.67 5.63
CA SER A 82 4.77 -1.01 4.36
C SER A 82 5.39 -1.84 3.20
N CYS A 83 4.82 -1.74 2.00
CA CYS A 83 5.41 -2.31 0.78
C CYS A 83 6.92 -2.00 0.72
N ARG A 84 7.31 -0.77 1.05
CA ARG A 84 8.70 -0.32 1.15
C ARG A 84 9.55 -1.12 2.14
N GLU A 85 9.04 -1.44 3.32
CA GLU A 85 9.79 -2.21 4.32
C GLU A 85 9.89 -3.70 3.97
N THR A 86 8.88 -4.22 3.25
CA THR A 86 8.90 -5.58 2.71
C THR A 86 9.93 -5.68 1.58
N VAL A 87 9.95 -4.70 0.68
CA VAL A 87 10.94 -4.59 -0.40
C VAL A 87 12.34 -4.38 0.18
N ARG A 88 12.52 -3.47 1.14
CA ARG A 88 13.81 -3.24 1.83
C ARG A 88 14.37 -4.47 2.55
N ARG A 89 13.49 -5.34 3.05
CA ARG A 89 13.92 -6.62 3.64
C ARG A 89 14.25 -7.68 2.59
N CYS A 90 13.62 -7.63 1.41
CA CYS A 90 14.04 -8.42 0.26
C CYS A 90 15.37 -7.90 -0.32
N GLU A 91 15.60 -6.58 -0.33
CA GLU A 91 16.85 -5.92 -0.74
C GLU A 91 18.05 -6.38 0.12
N LEU A 92 17.88 -6.55 1.44
CA LEU A 92 18.94 -7.08 2.31
C LEU A 92 19.35 -8.53 1.98
N ALA A 93 18.58 -9.25 1.16
CA ALA A 93 18.89 -10.61 0.72
C ALA A 93 19.55 -10.67 -0.67
N THR A 94 19.63 -9.56 -1.40
CA THR A 94 20.21 -9.47 -2.75
C THR A 94 21.07 -8.21 -2.87
N ASP A 95 22.37 -8.38 -3.10
CA ASP A 95 23.44 -7.35 -3.09
C ASP A 95 23.34 -6.27 -4.19
N SER A 96 22.15 -6.02 -4.73
CA SER A 96 21.89 -5.15 -5.88
C SER A 96 20.89 -4.06 -5.51
N GLN A 97 21.31 -2.80 -5.61
CA GLN A 97 20.43 -1.64 -5.48
C GLN A 97 19.34 -1.67 -6.56
N PRO A 98 18.09 -1.30 -6.23
CA PRO A 98 17.00 -1.28 -7.20
C PRO A 98 17.35 -0.36 -8.38
N THR A 99 17.15 -0.85 -9.59
CA THR A 99 17.31 -0.05 -10.80
C THR A 99 16.09 0.85 -11.00
N ARG A 100 16.23 1.96 -11.76
CA ARG A 100 15.10 2.87 -12.08
C ARG A 100 13.86 2.14 -12.62
N VAL A 101 14.06 1.06 -13.36
CA VAL A 101 13.00 0.22 -13.94
C VAL A 101 12.22 -0.53 -12.86
N ASP A 102 12.86 -0.89 -11.74
CA ASP A 102 12.24 -1.60 -10.62
C ASP A 102 11.35 -0.66 -9.78
N GLN A 103 11.74 0.62 -9.67
CA GLN A 103 10.96 1.65 -8.97
C GLN A 103 9.72 2.06 -9.78
N GLU A 104 9.87 2.30 -11.09
CA GLU A 104 8.75 2.60 -11.99
C GLU A 104 7.70 1.47 -11.97
N GLY A 105 8.15 0.20 -11.99
CA GLY A 105 7.23 -0.95 -11.90
C GLY A 105 6.48 -1.06 -10.57
N LEU A 106 7.08 -0.62 -9.47
CA LEU A 106 6.44 -0.60 -8.16
C LEU A 106 5.35 0.47 -8.09
N GLU A 107 5.68 1.69 -8.51
CA GLU A 107 4.71 2.79 -8.50
C GLU A 107 3.52 2.50 -9.42
N ASP A 108 3.77 1.98 -10.62
CA ASP A 108 2.72 1.61 -11.56
C ASP A 108 1.83 0.47 -11.02
N GLY A 109 2.42 -0.44 -10.25
CA GLY A 109 1.70 -1.49 -9.52
C GLY A 109 0.78 -0.92 -8.44
N GLU A 110 1.27 -0.02 -7.61
CA GLU A 110 0.49 0.62 -6.54
C GLU A 110 -0.61 1.51 -7.09
N ARG A 111 -0.31 2.33 -8.11
CA ARG A 111 -1.31 3.12 -8.85
C ARG A 111 -2.42 2.24 -9.40
N SER A 112 -2.06 1.16 -10.07
CA SER A 112 -3.02 0.21 -10.66
C SER A 112 -3.90 -0.42 -9.58
N LEU A 113 -3.34 -0.79 -8.43
CA LEU A 113 -4.09 -1.35 -7.32
C LEU A 113 -5.07 -0.34 -6.73
N ILE A 114 -4.62 0.89 -6.45
CA ILE A 114 -5.44 1.98 -5.93
C ILE A 114 -6.61 2.27 -6.88
N LEU A 115 -6.33 2.45 -8.18
CA LEU A 115 -7.35 2.70 -9.18
C LEU A 115 -8.35 1.55 -9.27
N HIS A 116 -7.89 0.30 -9.20
CA HIS A 116 -8.75 -0.87 -9.22
C HIS A 116 -9.66 -0.93 -7.98
N LEU A 117 -9.12 -0.71 -6.78
CA LEU A 117 -9.87 -0.70 -5.53
C LEU A 117 -10.91 0.41 -5.50
N LEU A 118 -10.53 1.63 -5.90
CA LEU A 118 -11.44 2.78 -5.97
C LEU A 118 -12.55 2.56 -7.01
N THR A 119 -12.23 2.00 -8.18
CA THR A 119 -13.23 1.67 -9.21
C THR A 119 -14.21 0.63 -8.70
N ARG A 120 -13.72 -0.39 -7.99
CA ARG A 120 -14.58 -1.42 -7.37
C ARG A 120 -15.47 -0.84 -6.27
N LYS A 121 -14.94 0.06 -5.44
CA LYS A 121 -15.65 0.62 -4.27
C LYS A 121 -16.72 1.64 -4.69
N PHE A 122 -16.40 2.53 -5.62
CA PHE A 122 -17.28 3.63 -6.01
C PHE A 122 -18.03 3.39 -7.32
N SER A 123 -17.83 2.22 -7.95
CA SER A 123 -18.40 1.79 -9.25
C SER A 123 -18.01 2.64 -10.46
N TYR A 124 -17.73 3.94 -10.26
CA TYR A 124 -17.28 4.88 -11.27
C TYR A 124 -16.32 5.89 -10.64
N LEU A 125 -15.20 6.14 -11.34
CA LEU A 125 -14.27 7.22 -11.02
C LEU A 125 -14.31 8.24 -12.16
N ASN A 126 -14.49 9.50 -11.80
CA ASN A 126 -14.39 10.59 -12.76
C ASN A 126 -12.94 10.65 -13.32
N PRO A 127 -12.76 10.84 -14.64
CA PRO A 127 -11.46 11.05 -15.27
C PRO A 127 -10.53 12.05 -14.56
N GLN A 128 -11.09 13.11 -13.96
CA GLN A 128 -10.32 14.10 -13.20
C GLN A 128 -9.61 13.49 -11.98
N ILE A 129 -10.32 12.68 -11.19
CA ILE A 129 -9.76 12.00 -10.00
C ILE A 129 -8.70 11.00 -10.45
N ARG A 130 -8.94 10.30 -11.56
CA ARG A 130 -7.97 9.37 -12.13
C ARG A 130 -6.67 10.06 -12.52
N TYR A 131 -6.77 11.19 -13.23
CA TYR A 131 -5.61 11.99 -13.61
C TYR A 131 -4.85 12.50 -12.38
N GLN A 132 -5.56 12.95 -11.34
CA GLN A 132 -4.92 13.38 -10.09
C GLN A 132 -4.14 12.25 -9.42
N ILE A 133 -4.67 11.02 -9.39
CA ILE A 133 -3.99 9.84 -8.84
C ILE A 133 -2.76 9.45 -9.68
N GLU A 134 -2.87 9.54 -11.01
CA GLU A 134 -1.76 9.25 -11.93
C GLU A 134 -0.58 10.21 -11.73
N LEU A 135 -0.81 11.43 -11.22
CA LEU A 135 0.23 12.41 -10.91
C LEU A 135 0.82 12.28 -9.50
N LEU A 136 0.31 11.38 -8.66
CA LEU A 136 0.81 11.23 -7.29
C LEU A 136 2.19 10.57 -7.28
N SER A 137 3.05 11.05 -6.38
CA SER A 137 4.32 10.39 -6.05
C SER A 137 4.07 9.08 -5.31
N LEU A 138 5.07 8.21 -5.25
CA LEU A 138 5.00 6.95 -4.51
C LEU A 138 4.54 7.15 -3.06
N GLU A 139 5.11 8.13 -2.35
CA GLU A 139 4.74 8.40 -0.95
C GLU A 139 3.29 8.86 -0.80
N GLN A 140 2.79 9.64 -1.76
CA GLN A 140 1.39 10.05 -1.77
C GLN A 140 0.45 8.87 -2.09
N LEU A 141 0.89 7.92 -2.91
CA LEU A 141 0.13 6.70 -3.18
C LEU A 141 0.10 5.78 -1.96
N GLU A 142 1.21 5.61 -1.25
CA GLU A 142 1.26 4.89 0.02
C GLU A 142 0.31 5.53 1.05
N ALA A 143 0.40 6.85 1.22
CA ALA A 143 -0.48 7.59 2.12
C ALA A 143 -1.95 7.44 1.71
N LEU A 144 -2.26 7.49 0.41
CA LEU A 144 -3.59 7.24 -0.11
C LEU A 144 -4.05 5.82 0.24
N LEU A 145 -3.21 4.81 0.03
CA LEU A 145 -3.53 3.40 0.31
C LEU A 145 -3.90 3.17 1.78
N GLU A 146 -3.20 3.82 2.71
CA GLU A 146 -3.49 3.73 4.15
C GLU A 146 -4.89 4.23 4.50
N VAL A 147 -5.31 5.36 3.94
CA VAL A 147 -6.61 5.98 4.24
C VAL A 147 -7.74 5.56 3.29
N LEU A 148 -7.42 4.87 2.19
CA LEU A 148 -8.36 4.53 1.11
C LEU A 148 -9.57 3.73 1.61
N LEU A 149 -9.34 2.85 2.57
CA LEU A 149 -10.40 2.01 3.14
C LEU A 149 -11.36 2.80 4.03
N ASP A 150 -10.90 3.89 4.62
CA ASP A 150 -11.71 4.74 5.52
C ASP A 150 -12.67 5.66 4.75
N PHE A 151 -12.37 5.97 3.49
CA PHE A 151 -13.24 6.85 2.70
C PHE A 151 -14.63 6.23 2.48
N SER A 152 -15.67 6.93 2.90
CA SER A 152 -17.06 6.48 2.73
C SER A 152 -17.69 7.04 1.45
N SER A 153 -17.09 8.08 0.87
CA SER A 153 -17.62 8.80 -0.28
C SER A 153 -16.51 9.32 -1.19
N LEU A 154 -16.84 9.54 -2.47
CA LEU A 154 -15.93 10.22 -3.41
C LEU A 154 -15.60 11.66 -2.96
N THR A 155 -16.50 12.30 -2.21
CA THR A 155 -16.28 13.65 -1.68
C THR A 155 -15.11 13.72 -0.71
N GLU A 156 -14.91 12.69 0.12
CA GLU A 156 -13.76 12.61 1.02
C GLU A 156 -12.45 12.42 0.27
N LEU A 157 -12.45 11.55 -0.74
CA LEU A 157 -11.29 11.36 -1.62
C LEU A 157 -10.92 12.67 -2.34
N THR A 158 -11.90 13.36 -2.92
CA THR A 158 -11.65 14.65 -3.58
C THR A 158 -11.12 15.69 -2.60
N ARG A 159 -11.67 15.76 -1.38
CA ARG A 159 -11.17 16.68 -0.34
C ARG A 159 -9.73 16.37 0.05
N TRP A 160 -9.38 15.09 0.16
CA TRP A 160 -8.02 14.68 0.47
C TRP A 160 -7.04 15.05 -0.65
N LEU A 161 -7.39 14.78 -1.91
CA LEU A 161 -6.60 15.18 -3.08
C LEU A 161 -6.43 16.70 -3.16
N GLN A 162 -7.48 17.45 -2.87
CA GLN A 162 -7.43 18.91 -2.80
C GLN A 162 -6.49 19.38 -1.67
N GLY A 163 -6.56 18.75 -0.49
CA GLY A 163 -5.69 19.08 0.63
C GLY A 163 -4.20 18.86 0.33
N LEU A 164 -3.85 17.82 -0.44
CA LEU A 164 -2.48 17.64 -0.93
C LEU A 164 -2.04 18.77 -1.85
N GLN A 165 -2.90 19.16 -2.80
CA GLN A 165 -2.60 20.23 -3.73
C GLN A 165 -2.46 21.58 -3.00
N GLU A 166 -3.34 21.87 -2.05
CA GLU A 166 -3.26 23.06 -1.19
C GLU A 166 -1.97 23.06 -0.37
N GLY A 167 -1.63 21.95 0.28
CA GLY A 167 -0.39 21.81 1.04
C GLY A 167 0.87 22.02 0.18
N LEU A 168 0.86 21.52 -1.05
CA LEU A 168 1.94 21.76 -2.01
C LEU A 168 2.10 23.25 -2.35
N GLN A 169 0.98 23.95 -2.61
CA GLN A 169 1.01 25.39 -2.89
C GLN A 169 1.45 26.20 -1.66
N GLU A 170 0.97 25.85 -0.47
CA GLU A 170 1.39 26.48 0.79
C GLU A 170 2.90 26.31 1.02
N GLY A 171 3.42 25.11 0.81
CA GLY A 171 4.85 24.78 0.90
C GLY A 171 5.69 25.61 -0.08
N ARG A 172 5.26 25.72 -1.34
CA ARG A 172 5.91 26.59 -2.34
C ARG A 172 5.91 28.05 -1.91
N SER A 173 4.76 28.57 -1.45
CA SER A 173 4.65 29.95 -0.99
C SER A 173 5.60 30.23 0.19
N LEU A 174 5.73 29.24 1.09
CA LEU A 174 6.58 29.33 2.26
C LEU A 174 8.05 29.34 1.87
N ILE A 175 8.48 28.47 0.95
CA ILE A 175 9.84 28.45 0.41
C ILE A 175 10.16 29.76 -0.30
N LEU A 176 9.27 30.24 -1.18
CA LEU A 176 9.43 31.52 -1.88
C LEU A 176 9.58 32.68 -0.89
N ARG A 177 8.78 32.70 0.18
CA ARG A 177 8.89 33.72 1.23
C ARG A 177 10.21 33.62 2.00
N GLN A 178 10.68 32.42 2.31
CA GLN A 178 11.97 32.21 2.96
C GLN A 178 13.14 32.67 2.09
N LEU A 179 13.14 32.29 0.81
CA LEU A 179 14.14 32.72 -0.16
C LEU A 179 14.13 34.23 -0.37
N THR A 180 12.93 34.84 -0.46
CA THR A 180 12.79 36.29 -0.58
C THR A 180 13.34 37.02 0.65
N ARG A 181 13.16 36.44 1.83
CA ARG A 181 13.71 37.00 3.08
C ARG A 181 15.23 36.86 3.17
N LYS A 182 15.81 35.76 2.67
CA LYS A 182 17.25 35.47 2.74
C LYS A 182 18.06 36.20 1.67
N PHE A 183 17.54 36.28 0.45
CA PHE A 183 18.26 36.79 -0.72
C PHE A 183 17.66 38.07 -1.33
N GLY A 184 16.54 38.58 -0.82
CA GLY A 184 15.87 39.76 -1.37
C GLY A 184 14.93 39.41 -2.53
N GLN A 185 14.68 40.36 -3.44
CA GLN A 185 13.82 40.10 -4.60
C GLN A 185 14.38 38.99 -5.49
N LEU A 186 13.61 37.92 -5.64
CA LEU A 186 13.92 36.81 -6.53
C LEU A 186 13.52 37.18 -7.97
N SER A 187 14.33 36.74 -8.93
CA SER A 187 13.97 36.88 -10.35
C SER A 187 12.76 36.00 -10.69
N PRO A 188 11.88 36.42 -11.62
CA PRO A 188 10.72 35.63 -12.05
C PRO A 188 11.09 34.20 -12.47
N GLN A 189 12.23 34.02 -13.13
CA GLN A 189 12.74 32.71 -13.55
C GLN A 189 12.93 31.72 -12.38
N ILE A 190 13.37 32.20 -11.21
CA ILE A 190 13.56 31.35 -10.02
C ILE A 190 12.20 30.98 -9.43
N CYS A 191 11.25 31.91 -9.43
CA CYS A 191 9.89 31.64 -8.98
C CYS A 191 9.23 30.56 -9.85
N ASP A 192 9.31 30.70 -11.17
CA ASP A 192 8.75 29.74 -12.12
C ASP A 192 9.39 28.34 -11.96
N GLN A 193 10.71 28.30 -11.73
CA GLN A 193 11.43 27.05 -11.48
C GLN A 193 10.96 26.36 -10.20
N ILE A 194 10.67 27.10 -9.13
CA ILE A 194 10.17 26.55 -7.86
C ILE A 194 8.72 26.05 -8.02
N GLU A 195 7.91 26.72 -8.85
CA GLU A 195 6.55 26.27 -9.17
C GLU A 195 6.52 24.97 -9.99
N LEU A 196 7.62 24.61 -10.66
CA LEU A 196 7.75 23.36 -11.40
C LEU A 196 8.25 22.19 -10.52
N LEU A 197 8.74 22.45 -9.31
CA LEU A 197 9.27 21.41 -8.44
C LEU A 197 8.16 20.48 -7.94
N SER A 198 8.44 19.18 -7.96
CA SER A 198 7.63 18.16 -7.29
C SER A 198 7.69 18.34 -5.76
N LEU A 199 6.78 17.67 -5.03
CA LEU A 199 6.76 17.73 -3.57
C LEU A 199 8.10 17.27 -2.95
N GLU A 200 8.63 16.14 -3.42
CA GLU A 200 9.91 15.58 -2.95
C GLU A 200 11.06 16.56 -3.17
N GLN A 201 11.07 17.23 -4.33
CA GLN A 201 12.07 18.27 -4.61
C GLN A 201 11.90 19.50 -3.73
N LEU A 202 10.66 19.88 -3.37
CA LEU A 202 10.43 21.00 -2.44
C LEU A 202 10.87 20.67 -1.03
N GLU A 203 10.65 19.45 -0.56
CA GLU A 203 11.12 18.98 0.74
C GLU A 203 12.65 18.94 0.76
N ALA A 204 13.28 18.35 -0.25
CA ALA A 204 14.73 18.36 -0.40
C ALA A 204 15.29 19.79 -0.45
N LEU A 205 14.63 20.69 -1.19
CA LEU A 205 15.00 22.11 -1.20
C LEU A 205 14.88 22.73 0.19
N SER A 206 13.84 22.41 0.96
CA SER A 206 13.63 22.97 2.30
C SER A 206 14.74 22.60 3.29
N GLU A 207 15.33 21.42 3.16
CA GLU A 207 16.45 20.97 4.00
C GLU A 207 17.74 21.73 3.68
N VAL A 208 18.14 21.77 2.40
CA VAL A 208 19.39 22.44 1.99
C VAL A 208 19.27 23.96 1.91
N LEU A 209 18.06 24.53 1.87
CA LEU A 209 17.84 25.98 1.80
C LEU A 209 18.52 26.71 2.95
N LEU A 210 18.60 26.09 4.14
CA LEU A 210 19.24 26.68 5.30
C LEU A 210 20.76 26.83 5.11
N ASP A 211 21.40 25.91 4.40
CA ASP A 211 22.85 25.88 4.15
C ASP A 211 23.30 26.83 3.03
N PHE A 212 22.36 27.30 2.18
CA PHE A 212 22.74 28.17 1.05
C PHE A 212 23.35 29.49 1.52
N SER A 213 24.54 29.80 1.00
CA SER A 213 25.25 31.03 1.32
C SER A 213 24.99 32.14 0.30
N SER A 214 24.56 31.78 -0.91
CA SER A 214 24.35 32.71 -2.02
C SER A 214 23.24 32.25 -2.96
N LEU A 215 22.72 33.17 -3.80
CA LEU A 215 21.81 32.84 -4.90
C LEU A 215 22.43 31.88 -5.93
N ALA A 216 23.77 31.84 -6.03
CA ALA A 216 24.45 30.90 -6.92
C ALA A 216 24.29 29.44 -6.46
N ASP A 217 24.21 29.20 -5.14
CA ASP A 217 23.99 27.88 -4.57
C ASP A 217 22.58 27.37 -4.91
N LEU A 218 21.57 28.25 -4.77
CA LEU A 218 20.18 27.97 -5.16
C LEU A 218 20.08 27.67 -6.66
N THR A 219 20.71 28.49 -7.51
CA THR A 219 20.67 28.31 -8.96
C THR A 219 21.31 26.98 -9.38
N ARG A 220 22.44 26.60 -8.75
CA ARG A 220 23.11 25.32 -8.98
C ARG A 220 22.25 24.14 -8.56
N TRP A 221 21.57 24.25 -7.42
CA TRP A 221 20.65 23.22 -6.94
C TRP A 221 19.46 23.06 -7.89
N LEU A 222 18.83 24.16 -8.32
CA LEU A 222 17.71 24.14 -9.26
C LEU A 222 18.12 23.50 -10.60
N GLN A 223 19.29 23.85 -11.15
CA GLN A 223 19.80 23.22 -12.39
C GLN A 223 20.02 21.70 -12.25
N THR A 224 20.47 21.25 -11.08
CA THR A 224 20.75 19.83 -10.83
C THR A 224 19.45 19.01 -10.70
N ASN A 225 18.38 19.62 -10.19
CA ASN A 225 17.11 18.94 -9.90
C ASN A 225 16.03 19.14 -10.96
N LEU A 226 16.06 20.23 -11.74
CA LEU A 226 15.15 20.47 -12.87
C LEU A 226 15.71 19.98 -14.22
N GLY A 227 17.03 19.72 -14.30
CA GLY A 227 17.71 19.26 -15.51
C GLY A 227 17.74 17.73 -15.70
N LYS A 228 16.93 16.98 -14.95
CA LYS A 228 16.81 15.52 -15.04
C LYS A 228 15.43 15.11 -15.50
#